data_AF-A0A7J3A894-F1
#
_entry.id   AF-A0A7J3A894-F1
#
_cell.length_a   1.000
_cell.length_b   1.000
_cell.length_c   1.000
_cell.angle_alpha   90.00
_cell.angle_beta   90.00
_cell.angle_gamma   90.00
#
_symmetry.space_group_name_H-M   'P 1'
#
loop_
_entity.id
_entity.type
_entity.pdbx_description
1 polymer ?
#
loop_
_entity_poly.entity_id
_entity_poly.type
_entity_poly.pdbx_seq_one_letter_code
_entity_poly.pdbx_strand_id
1 'polypeptide(L)' 'MALQKEEEDNRTVEEYLRDIAAIEEKGLYPEYSKMRRRILEFWSWALKEGLVKPNERVQDAVKRLSKKS' A
#
# COMPACT_ATOMS: atom_id res chain seq x y z
N MET A 1 -22.07 15.39 -7.97
CA MET A 1 -20.77 14.70 -7.99
C MET A 1 -20.88 13.50 -7.09
N ALA A 2 -21.16 12.32 -7.64
CA ALA A 2 -21.21 11.09 -6.87
C ALA A 2 -19.76 10.65 -6.62
N LEU A 3 -19.34 10.68 -5.37
CA LEU A 3 -18.15 9.99 -4.90
C LEU A 3 -18.26 8.55 -5.41
N GLN A 4 -17.41 8.21 -6.37
CA GLN A 4 -17.30 6.86 -6.90
C GLN A 4 -17.14 5.95 -5.69
N LYS A 5 -18.07 4.99 -5.57
CA LYS A 5 -18.00 3.89 -4.60
C LYS A 5 -16.53 3.52 -4.43
N GLU A 6 -16.04 3.62 -3.20
CA GLU A 6 -14.80 3.00 -2.79
C GLU A 6 -14.90 1.55 -3.27
N GLU A 7 -14.29 1.21 -4.40
CA GLU A 7 -14.00 -0.18 -4.72
C GLU A 7 -13.18 -0.63 -3.53
N GLU A 8 -13.80 -1.41 -2.64
CA GLU A 8 -13.12 -1.98 -1.49
C GLU A 8 -11.88 -2.64 -2.05
N ASP A 9 -10.73 -2.05 -1.74
CA ASP A 9 -9.45 -2.52 -2.21
C ASP A 9 -9.18 -3.84 -1.50
N ASN A 10 -9.60 -4.91 -2.17
CA ASN A 10 -9.54 -6.27 -1.66
C ASN A 10 -8.14 -6.87 -1.82
N ARG A 11 -7.18 -6.10 -2.36
CA ARG A 11 -5.79 -6.54 -2.52
C ARG A 11 -5.15 -6.79 -1.17
N THR A 12 -4.33 -7.82 -1.15
CA THR A 12 -3.42 -8.08 -0.04
C THR A 12 -2.28 -7.06 -0.03
N VAL A 13 -1.62 -6.93 1.12
CA VAL A 13 -0.43 -6.07 1.26
C VAL A 13 0.63 -6.45 0.22
N GLU A 14 0.84 -7.75 -0.05
CA GLU A 14 1.79 -8.19 -1.07
C GLU A 14 1.40 -7.71 -2.47
N GLU A 15 0.15 -7.91 -2.89
CA GLU A 15 -0.33 -7.51 -4.22
C GLU A 15 -0.23 -6.00 -4.42
N TYR A 16 -0.62 -5.23 -3.41
CA TYR A 16 -0.53 -3.77 -3.44
C TYR A 16 0.91 -3.27 -3.62
N LEU A 17 1.87 -3.89 -2.92
CA LEU A 17 3.28 -3.51 -3.05
C LEU A 17 3.85 -3.92 -4.41
N ARG A 18 3.46 -5.08 -4.94
CA ARG A 18 3.85 -5.50 -6.29
C ARG A 18 3.34 -4.52 -7.34
N ASP A 19 2.10 -4.06 -7.22
CA ASP A 19 1.54 -3.07 -8.15
C ASP A 19 2.34 -1.77 -8.11
N ILE A 20 2.62 -1.24 -6.91
CA ILE A 20 3.38 0.01 -6.76
C ILE A 20 4.80 -0.13 -7.32
N ALA A 21 5.47 -1.24 -7.03
CA ALA A 21 6.80 -1.52 -7.55
C ALA A 21 6.79 -1.62 -9.09
N ALA A 22 5.80 -2.30 -9.67
CA ALA A 22 5.67 -2.41 -11.12
C ALA A 22 5.40 -1.06 -11.81
N ILE A 23 4.61 -0.17 -11.19
CA ILE A 23 4.37 1.18 -11.73
C ILE A 23 5.65 2.03 -11.62
N GLU A 24 6.43 1.89 -10.54
CA GLU A 24 7.72 2.57 -10.37
C GLU A 24 8.74 2.07 -11.40
N GLU A 25 8.85 0.76 -11.62
CA GLU A 25 9.76 0.16 -12.59
C GLU A 25 9.44 0.59 -14.02
N LYS A 26 8.16 0.70 -14.36
CA LYS A 26 7.69 1.20 -15.66
C LYS A 26 7.90 2.71 -15.85
N GLY A 27 8.31 3.44 -14.80
CA GLY A 27 8.50 4.90 -14.86
C GLY A 27 7.20 5.68 -15.12
N LEU A 28 6.03 5.07 -14.88
CA LEU A 28 4.74 5.72 -15.07
C LEU A 28 4.56 6.80 -14.00
N TYR A 29 4.09 7.99 -14.37
CA TYR A 29 3.78 9.11 -13.46
C TYR A 29 4.94 9.51 -12.52
N PRO A 30 6.08 9.97 -13.06
CA PRO A 30 7.30 10.24 -12.30
C PRO A 30 7.11 11.25 -11.17
N GLU A 31 6.15 12.16 -11.27
CA GLU A 31 5.78 13.10 -10.20
C GLU A 31 5.40 12.40 -8.88
N TYR A 32 4.88 11.17 -8.93
CA TYR A 32 4.52 10.39 -7.75
C TYR A 32 5.60 9.37 -7.33
N SER A 33 6.75 9.31 -8.00
CA SER A 33 7.82 8.33 -7.70
C SER A 33 8.32 8.47 -6.25
N LYS A 34 8.57 9.70 -5.79
CA LYS A 34 9.00 9.96 -4.40
C LYS A 34 7.97 9.47 -3.37
N MET A 35 6.69 9.63 -3.67
CA MET A 35 5.60 9.15 -2.80
C MET A 35 5.54 7.62 -2.79
N ARG A 36 5.63 6.98 -3.95
CA ARG A 36 5.60 5.51 -4.08
C ARG A 36 6.77 4.85 -3.37
N ARG A 37 7.98 5.42 -3.45
CA ARG A 37 9.13 4.93 -2.68
C ARG A 37 8.87 4.96 -1.17
N ARG A 38 8.32 6.06 -0.65
CA ARG A 38 7.95 6.14 0.78
C ARG A 38 6.90 5.10 1.17
N ILE A 39 5.92 4.84 0.30
CA ILE A 39 4.91 3.81 0.53
C ILE A 39 5.60 2.44 0.60
N LEU A 40 6.44 2.10 -0.38
CA LEU A 40 7.20 0.85 -0.39
C LEU A 40 8.08 0.69 0.85
N GLU A 41 8.80 1.74 1.26
CA GLU A 41 9.65 1.74 2.47
C GLU A 41 8.82 1.51 3.73
N PHE A 42 7.72 2.25 3.91
CA PHE A 42 6.85 2.13 5.07
C PHE A 42 6.28 0.72 5.22
N TRP A 43 5.73 0.16 4.15
CA TRP A 43 5.13 -1.17 4.19
C TRP A 43 6.18 -2.27 4.32
N SER A 44 7.36 -2.11 3.70
CA SER A 44 8.47 -3.04 3.88
C SER A 44 8.94 -3.08 5.32
N TRP A 45 9.04 -1.92 5.98
CA TRP A 45 9.32 -1.82 7.40
C TRP A 45 8.22 -2.49 8.24
N ALA A 46 6.94 -2.19 7.96
CA ALA A 46 5.82 -2.77 8.70
C ALA A 46 5.75 -4.30 8.59
N LEU A 47 6.08 -4.86 7.42
CA LEU A 47 6.19 -6.32 7.20
C LEU A 47 7.36 -6.90 8.00
N LYS A 48 8.53 -6.23 7.97
CA LYS A 48 9.73 -6.66 8.69
C LYS A 48 9.53 -6.68 10.21
N GLU A 49 8.84 -5.68 10.75
CA GLU A 49 8.50 -5.59 12.17
C GLU A 49 7.34 -6.50 12.57
N GLY A 50 6.72 -7.22 11.62
CA GLY A 50 5.56 -8.08 11.87
C GLY A 50 4.30 -7.31 12.29
N LEU A 51 4.22 -6.01 12.01
CA LEU A 51 3.04 -5.19 12.27
C LEU A 51 1.89 -5.54 11.32
N VAL A 52 2.25 -6.00 10.13
CA VAL A 52 1.32 -6.45 9.09
C VAL A 52 1.80 -7.77 8.47
N LYS A 53 0.89 -8.52 7.85
CA LYS A 53 1.11 -9.78 7.16
C LYS A 53 0.98 -9.58 5.65
N PRO A 54 1.78 -10.27 4.83
CA PRO A 54 1.73 -10.12 3.38
C PRO A 54 0.35 -10.47 2.80
N ASN A 55 -0.34 -11.46 3.38
CA ASN A 55 -1.63 -11.96 2.90
C ASN A 55 -2.84 -11.25 3.53
N GLU A 56 -2.63 -10.25 4.40
CA GLU A 56 -3.77 -9.49 4.93
C GLU A 56 -4.20 -8.40 3.96
N ARG A 57 -5.48 -8.01 4.01
CA ARG A 57 -5.98 -6.93 3.17
C ARG A 57 -5.33 -5.61 3.58
N VAL A 58 -4.96 -4.78 2.61
CA VAL A 58 -4.35 -3.47 2.85
C VAL A 58 -5.21 -2.63 3.80
N GLN A 59 -6.53 -2.64 3.60
CA GLN A 59 -7.46 -1.87 4.44
C GLN A 59 -7.42 -2.30 5.92
N ASP A 60 -7.33 -3.60 6.19
CA ASP A 60 -7.26 -4.13 7.56
C ASP A 60 -5.92 -3.77 8.22
N ALA A 61 -4.84 -3.86 7.45
CA ALA A 61 -3.52 -3.42 7.88
C ALA A 61 -3.49 -1.91 8.20
N VAL A 62 -4.05 -1.06 7.34
CA VAL A 62 -4.15 0.39 7.56
C VAL A 62 -4.96 0.70 8.81
N LYS A 63 -6.13 0.06 8.98
CA LYS A 63 -6.97 0.22 10.19
C LYS A 63 -6.22 -0.16 11.46
N ARG A 64 -5.42 -1.24 11.42
CA ARG A 64 -4.60 -1.67 12.56
C ARG A 64 -3.52 -0.65 12.90
N LEU A 65 -2.79 -0.18 11.89
CA LEU A 65 -1.71 0.80 12.07
C LEU A 65 -2.24 2.15 12.55
N SER A 66 -3.38 2.59 12.03
CA SER A 66 -4.04 3.85 12.43
C SER A 66 -4.53 3.85 13.88
N LYS A 67 -4.84 2.69 14.47
CA LYS A 67 -5.26 2.57 15.88
C LYS A 67 -4.10 2.56 16.87
N LYS A 68 -2.86 2.42 16.38
CA LYS A 68 -1.64 2.38 17.19
C LYS A 68 -0.96 3.75 17.32
N SER A 69 -1.41 4.77 16.57
CA SER A 69 -0.92 6.16 16.65
C SER A 69 -1.69 7.00 17.65
#